data_AF-A0A2W5T1U3-F1
#
_entry.id   AF-A0A2W5T1U3-F1
#
_cell.length_a   1.000
_cell.length_b   1.000
_cell.length_c   1.000
_cell.angle_alpha   90.00
_cell.angle_beta   90.00
_cell.angle_gamma   90.00
#
_symmetry.space_group_name_H-M   'P 1'
#
loop_
_entity.id
_entity.type
_entity.pdbx_description
1 polymer ?
#
loop_
_entity_poly.entity_id
_entity_poly.type
_entity_poly.pdbx_seq_one_letter_code
_entity_poly.pdbx_strand_id
1 'polypeptide(L)'
;MLPRLLPLFITLISLPAFAFELQTDEQGDLVQWRKAVSFVVDEALAAKLGANEARDAVTGLVAEIRNAVPGLPFDARVGALSDGAVGYQAGRENTNAVVAVADWPYAPSNLAVTLTTLNARTNEILDTDILFNVSGHLLSILPGHETHYDRGFDFQNALTHEVGHALGLAHNDADEGLVMFSSTFPGELSKRTLKQDDRDGLATLYGAGLPATNTNASVAGSNSRLGAEGEEGPVAGCSATGAMPMLLVGLLGLLRNRRRAASAVVAAGAMFAGSTALAAEPARPELQKADAVALARVLDRTSATHPTTPGLIYTRLTLSTSSCLKGSCDDLGSVVVWGGRVGDIEQVVSHEPVPATGAEVLVIRTGRVVSVQPAPAKNSNPVVGPLQTATH
;
A
#
# COMPACT_ATOMS: atom_id res chain seq x y z
N MET A 1 9.07 -34.45 58.28
CA MET A 1 8.73 -33.08 57.86
C MET A 1 9.36 -32.85 56.49
N LEU A 2 8.57 -32.99 55.41
CA LEU A 2 9.01 -32.75 54.03
C LEU A 2 8.45 -31.38 53.59
N PRO A 3 9.24 -30.48 52.99
CA PRO A 3 8.73 -29.20 52.52
C PRO A 3 7.96 -29.39 51.20
N ARG A 4 6.80 -28.72 51.09
CA ARG A 4 6.00 -28.66 49.87
C ARG A 4 6.66 -27.69 48.88
N LEU A 5 7.02 -28.19 47.70
CA LEU A 5 7.36 -27.36 46.54
C LEU A 5 6.06 -26.91 45.87
N LEU A 6 5.86 -25.60 45.78
CA LEU A 6 4.77 -24.96 45.03
C LEU A 6 5.27 -24.70 43.59
N PRO A 7 4.56 -25.13 42.53
CA PRO A 7 4.98 -24.83 41.17
C PRO A 7 4.70 -23.35 40.84
N LEU A 8 5.75 -22.64 40.44
CA LEU A 8 5.67 -21.27 39.92
C LEU A 8 5.14 -21.33 38.47
N PHE A 9 3.87 -20.94 38.28
CA PHE A 9 3.32 -20.72 36.94
C PHE A 9 3.85 -19.37 36.41
N ILE A 10 4.79 -19.43 35.47
CA ILE A 10 5.16 -18.27 34.66
C ILE A 10 4.09 -18.12 33.58
N THR A 11 3.12 -17.24 33.81
CA THR A 11 2.26 -16.75 32.73
C THR A 11 3.09 -15.84 31.84
N LEU A 12 3.48 -16.33 30.65
CA LEU A 12 3.88 -15.46 29.55
C LEU A 12 2.67 -14.60 29.17
N ILE A 13 2.68 -13.36 29.62
CA ILE A 13 1.78 -12.34 29.09
C ILE A 13 2.39 -11.96 27.73
N SER A 14 1.90 -12.58 26.66
CA SER A 14 2.13 -12.08 25.31
C SER A 14 1.42 -10.73 25.24
N LEU A 15 2.17 -9.63 25.31
CA LEU A 15 1.62 -8.34 24.92
C LEU A 15 1.19 -8.46 23.44
N PRO A 16 0.03 -7.89 23.04
CA PRO A 16 -0.28 -7.79 21.63
C PRO A 16 0.82 -6.95 20.98
N ALA A 17 1.65 -7.58 20.15
CA ALA A 17 2.41 -6.84 19.17
C ALA A 17 1.36 -6.33 18.17
N PHE A 18 1.12 -5.02 18.18
CA PHE A 18 0.29 -4.40 17.15
C PHE A 18 0.98 -4.60 15.79
N ALA A 19 0.24 -5.08 14.79
CA ALA A 19 0.80 -5.42 13.48
C ALA A 19 0.69 -4.26 12.48
N PHE A 20 -0.14 -3.25 12.76
CA PHE A 20 -0.31 -2.10 11.89
C PHE A 20 1.01 -1.36 11.65
N GLU A 21 1.15 -0.82 10.44
CA GLU A 21 2.28 0.02 10.06
C GLU A 21 1.81 1.47 9.87
N LEU A 22 2.62 2.42 10.31
CA LEU A 22 2.34 3.85 10.22
C LEU A 22 3.36 4.54 9.33
N GLN A 23 2.91 5.55 8.59
CA GLN A 23 3.81 6.41 7.85
C GLN A 23 4.69 7.19 8.82
N THR A 24 5.99 7.18 8.53
CA THR A 24 7.01 7.90 9.28
C THR A 24 7.92 8.64 8.31
N ASP A 25 8.61 9.66 8.82
CA ASP A 25 9.73 10.24 8.11
C ASP A 25 11.00 9.36 8.21
N GLU A 26 12.11 9.81 7.63
CA GLU A 26 13.41 9.12 7.70
C GLU A 26 13.96 8.96 9.13
N GLN A 27 13.39 9.65 10.12
CA GLN A 27 13.78 9.57 11.54
C GLN A 27 12.86 8.62 12.34
N GLY A 28 11.80 8.09 11.72
CA GLY A 28 10.80 7.27 12.39
C GLY A 28 9.72 8.09 13.10
N ASP A 29 9.67 9.40 12.90
CA ASP A 29 8.65 10.26 13.50
C ASP A 29 7.34 10.17 12.71
N LEU A 30 6.22 10.05 13.44
CA LEU A 30 4.91 9.80 12.86
C LEU A 30 4.42 10.95 11.98
N VAL A 31 3.86 10.58 10.83
CA VAL A 31 3.21 11.46 9.88
C VAL A 31 1.70 11.45 10.13
N GLN A 32 1.12 12.62 10.42
CA GLN A 32 -0.31 12.71 10.75
C GLN A 32 -0.91 14.10 10.54
N TRP A 33 -2.24 14.15 10.42
CA TRP A 33 -2.99 15.40 10.40
C TRP A 33 -3.02 16.07 11.77
N ARG A 34 -3.03 17.41 11.78
CA ARG A 34 -3.25 18.24 13.00
C ARG A 34 -4.48 19.13 12.90
N LYS A 35 -5.29 18.93 11.86
CA LYS A 35 -6.51 19.68 11.55
C LYS A 35 -7.61 18.72 11.06
N ALA A 36 -8.84 19.22 11.00
CA ALA A 36 -9.94 18.49 10.39
C ALA A 36 -9.59 18.10 8.94
N VAL A 37 -10.06 16.92 8.52
CA VAL A 37 -9.75 16.34 7.22
C VAL A 37 -11.04 16.27 6.41
N SER A 38 -11.02 16.85 5.21
CA SER A 38 -12.12 16.74 4.28
C SER A 38 -11.62 16.42 2.87
N PHE A 39 -12.31 15.51 2.18
CA PHE A 39 -12.03 15.18 0.77
C PHE A 39 -13.14 15.66 -0.15
N VAL A 40 -12.76 16.03 -1.37
CA VAL A 40 -13.71 16.28 -2.47
C VAL A 40 -13.45 15.28 -3.59
N VAL A 41 -14.41 14.40 -3.82
CA VAL A 41 -14.45 13.50 -4.97
C VAL A 41 -14.99 14.25 -6.17
N ASP A 42 -14.19 14.32 -7.23
CA ASP A 42 -14.53 15.02 -8.45
C ASP A 42 -15.86 14.54 -9.03
N GLU A 43 -16.73 15.47 -9.40
CA GLU A 43 -17.98 15.20 -10.10
C GLU A 43 -17.76 14.45 -11.41
N ALA A 44 -16.66 14.71 -12.13
CA ALA A 44 -16.37 13.99 -13.37
C ALA A 44 -16.01 12.51 -13.12
N LEU A 45 -15.30 12.21 -12.03
CA LEU A 45 -15.05 10.83 -11.59
C LEU A 45 -16.36 10.18 -11.13
N ALA A 46 -17.14 10.85 -10.28
CA ALA A 46 -18.42 10.34 -9.79
C ALA A 46 -19.41 10.06 -10.93
N ALA A 47 -19.46 10.92 -11.96
CA ALA A 47 -20.31 10.73 -13.13
C ALA A 47 -19.95 9.45 -13.90
N LYS A 48 -18.67 9.11 -14.01
CA LYS A 48 -18.21 7.86 -14.66
C LYS A 48 -18.61 6.60 -13.89
N LEU A 49 -18.72 6.71 -12.57
CA LEU A 49 -19.04 5.60 -11.66
C LEU A 49 -20.53 5.40 -11.41
N GLY A 50 -21.38 6.33 -11.85
CA GLY A 50 -22.75 6.47 -11.36
C GLY A 50 -22.79 7.45 -10.19
N ALA A 51 -23.35 8.64 -10.41
CA ALA A 51 -23.18 9.74 -9.46
C ALA A 51 -23.88 9.51 -8.11
N ASN A 52 -24.96 8.71 -8.08
CA ASN A 52 -25.65 8.39 -6.82
C ASN A 52 -24.88 7.30 -6.07
N GLU A 53 -24.47 6.26 -6.78
CA GLU A 53 -23.67 5.16 -6.28
C GLU A 53 -22.34 5.69 -5.72
N ALA A 54 -21.71 6.66 -6.38
CA ALA A 54 -20.48 7.30 -5.91
C ALA A 54 -20.70 8.08 -4.62
N ARG A 55 -21.84 8.77 -4.48
CA ARG A 55 -22.19 9.45 -3.22
C ARG A 55 -22.46 8.46 -2.09
N ASP A 56 -23.09 7.33 -2.38
CA ASP A 56 -23.34 6.27 -1.41
C ASP A 56 -22.02 5.63 -0.96
N ALA A 57 -21.10 5.35 -1.89
CA ALA A 57 -19.76 4.85 -1.59
C ALA A 57 -18.95 5.81 -0.70
N VAL A 58 -18.99 7.12 -1.01
CA VAL A 58 -18.35 8.17 -0.21
C VAL A 58 -19.01 8.27 1.19
N THR A 59 -20.33 8.16 1.26
CA THR A 59 -21.05 8.15 2.56
C THR A 59 -20.65 6.94 3.40
N GLY A 60 -20.50 5.77 2.77
CA GLY A 60 -20.01 4.55 3.41
C GLY A 60 -18.60 4.72 3.98
N LEU A 61 -17.68 5.27 3.20
CA LEU A 61 -16.33 5.61 3.67
C LEU A 61 -16.36 6.56 4.88
N VAL A 62 -17.11 7.66 4.81
CA VAL A 62 -17.20 8.63 5.91
C VAL A 62 -17.71 7.97 7.18
N ALA A 63 -18.71 7.10 7.08
CA ALA A 63 -19.22 6.34 8.22
C ALA A 63 -18.15 5.42 8.80
N GLU A 64 -17.41 4.67 7.96
CA GLU A 64 -16.34 3.78 8.42
C GLU A 64 -15.23 4.52 9.17
N ILE A 65 -14.73 5.63 8.62
CA ILE A 65 -13.66 6.42 9.26
C ILE A 65 -14.16 7.05 10.57
N ARG A 66 -15.33 7.71 10.57
CA ARG A 66 -15.87 8.34 11.79
C ARG A 66 -16.15 7.33 12.90
N ASN A 67 -16.55 6.11 12.54
CA ASN A 67 -16.75 5.03 13.50
C ASN A 67 -15.42 4.50 14.05
N ALA A 68 -14.38 4.40 13.22
CA ALA A 68 -13.05 3.96 13.64
C ALA A 68 -12.35 4.96 14.55
N VAL A 69 -12.49 6.25 14.25
CA VAL A 69 -11.75 7.34 14.90
C VAL A 69 -12.66 8.56 15.09
N PRO A 70 -13.52 8.56 16.12
CA PRO A 70 -14.44 9.68 16.38
C PRO A 70 -13.71 10.97 16.82
N GLY A 71 -12.45 10.85 17.26
CA GLY A 71 -11.60 12.00 17.64
C GLY A 71 -11.08 12.82 16.45
N LEU A 72 -11.17 12.29 15.24
CA LEU A 72 -10.77 12.98 14.01
C LEU A 72 -12.01 13.56 13.31
N PRO A 73 -12.16 14.89 13.21
CA PRO A 73 -13.19 15.48 12.36
C PRO A 73 -12.88 15.17 10.90
N PHE A 74 -13.55 14.14 10.37
CA PHE A 74 -13.38 13.64 9.01
C PHE A 74 -14.66 13.85 8.19
N ASP A 75 -14.53 14.27 6.94
CA ASP A 75 -15.64 14.32 5.98
C ASP A 75 -15.18 14.01 4.56
N ALA A 76 -16.10 13.61 3.69
CA ALA A 76 -15.84 13.51 2.27
C ALA A 76 -17.15 13.70 1.50
N ARG A 77 -17.08 14.34 0.34
CA ARG A 77 -18.25 14.59 -0.50
C ARG A 77 -17.89 14.52 -1.98
N VAL A 78 -18.88 14.22 -2.81
CA VAL A 78 -18.79 14.49 -4.25
C VAL A 78 -19.00 15.99 -4.49
N GLY A 79 -18.20 16.61 -5.35
CA GLY A 79 -18.41 17.99 -5.77
C GLY A 79 -17.40 18.48 -6.81
N ALA A 80 -17.70 19.64 -7.38
CA ALA A 80 -16.79 20.32 -8.29
C ALA A 80 -15.46 20.67 -7.61
N LEU A 81 -14.36 20.43 -8.33
CA LEU A 81 -13.02 20.87 -7.98
C LEU A 81 -12.65 22.13 -8.76
N SER A 82 -11.85 23.00 -8.14
CA SER A 82 -11.23 24.13 -8.84
C SER A 82 -10.08 23.68 -9.74
N ASP A 83 -9.74 24.48 -10.74
CA ASP A 83 -8.52 24.27 -11.53
C ASP A 83 -7.28 24.21 -10.62
N GLY A 84 -6.44 23.19 -10.84
CA GLY A 84 -5.25 22.97 -10.01
C GLY A 84 -5.55 22.52 -8.58
N ALA A 85 -6.69 21.85 -8.35
CA ALA A 85 -7.00 21.27 -7.04
C ALA A 85 -5.99 20.21 -6.57
N VAL A 86 -5.37 19.49 -7.51
CA VAL A 86 -4.31 18.52 -7.19
C VAL A 86 -2.98 19.24 -6.94
N GLY A 87 -2.36 18.92 -5.81
CA GLY A 87 -1.07 19.39 -5.37
C GLY A 87 -1.15 20.55 -4.37
N TYR A 88 -0.26 20.52 -3.38
CA TYR A 88 -0.22 21.53 -2.33
C TYR A 88 0.27 22.89 -2.80
N GLN A 89 -0.57 23.91 -2.63
CA GLN A 89 -0.27 25.31 -2.91
C GLN A 89 -0.08 26.10 -1.61
N ALA A 90 1.18 26.39 -1.29
CA ALA A 90 1.54 27.18 -0.12
C ALA A 90 0.84 28.56 -0.11
N GLY A 91 0.25 28.93 1.03
CA GLY A 91 -0.44 30.20 1.21
C GLY A 91 -1.82 30.30 0.53
N ARG A 92 -2.33 29.20 -0.02
CA ARG A 92 -3.69 29.10 -0.57
C ARG A 92 -4.55 28.11 0.22
N GLU A 93 -5.84 28.16 -0.03
CA GLU A 93 -6.75 27.11 0.41
C GLU A 93 -6.52 25.88 -0.48
N ASN A 94 -6.23 24.76 0.16
CA ASN A 94 -5.98 23.49 -0.50
C ASN A 94 -7.21 22.59 -0.34
N THR A 95 -7.40 21.68 -1.28
CA THR A 95 -8.48 20.70 -1.27
C THR A 95 -7.86 19.33 -1.42
N ASN A 96 -8.13 18.41 -0.49
CA ASN A 96 -7.74 17.02 -0.68
C ASN A 96 -8.62 16.43 -1.80
N ALA A 97 -8.08 16.33 -3.02
CA ALA A 97 -8.85 15.99 -4.19
C ALA A 97 -8.83 14.49 -4.47
N VAL A 98 -9.96 13.93 -4.89
CA VAL A 98 -10.03 12.55 -5.42
C VAL A 98 -10.44 12.62 -6.88
N VAL A 99 -9.53 12.26 -7.78
CA VAL A 99 -9.67 12.52 -9.23
C VAL A 99 -9.37 11.31 -10.09
N ALA A 100 -9.96 11.30 -11.28
CA ALA A 100 -9.64 10.35 -12.34
C ALA A 100 -8.47 10.87 -13.20
N VAL A 101 -7.38 10.12 -13.31
CA VAL A 101 -6.21 10.48 -14.11
C VAL A 101 -6.12 9.56 -15.33
N ALA A 102 -6.22 10.16 -16.52
CA ALA A 102 -6.14 9.42 -17.79
C ALA A 102 -4.69 9.31 -18.30
N ASP A 103 -3.93 10.41 -18.25
CA ASP A 103 -2.50 10.40 -18.53
C ASP A 103 -1.75 10.01 -17.26
N TRP A 104 -1.64 8.70 -17.03
CA TRP A 104 -1.14 8.11 -15.78
C TRP A 104 0.39 8.12 -15.75
N PRO A 105 1.03 8.86 -14.82
CA PRO A 105 2.48 9.02 -14.84
C PRO A 105 3.22 8.09 -13.86
N TYR A 106 2.50 7.19 -13.18
CA TYR A 106 3.01 6.22 -12.22
C TYR A 106 3.03 4.82 -12.81
N ALA A 107 3.53 3.82 -12.08
CA ALA A 107 3.56 2.42 -12.50
C ALA A 107 2.17 1.98 -13.02
N PRO A 108 2.10 1.36 -14.22
CA PRO A 108 0.82 0.97 -14.81
C PRO A 108 0.02 -0.04 -13.98
N SER A 109 0.69 -0.78 -13.09
CA SER A 109 0.07 -1.73 -12.17
C SER A 109 -0.75 -1.06 -11.07
N ASN A 110 -0.45 0.18 -10.72
CA ASN A 110 -1.12 0.89 -9.64
C ASN A 110 -2.55 1.24 -10.06
N LEU A 111 -3.52 0.84 -9.23
CA LEU A 111 -4.92 1.19 -9.38
C LEU A 111 -5.18 2.65 -9.03
N ALA A 112 -4.53 3.11 -7.96
CA ALA A 112 -4.54 4.47 -7.48
C ALA A 112 -3.20 4.80 -6.81
N VAL A 113 -2.98 6.08 -6.54
CA VAL A 113 -1.94 6.54 -5.62
C VAL A 113 -2.50 7.65 -4.74
N THR A 114 -1.99 7.74 -3.53
CA THR A 114 -2.18 8.85 -2.61
C THR A 114 -0.91 9.71 -2.63
N LEU A 115 -1.05 10.96 -3.09
CA LEU A 115 -0.02 11.97 -3.03
C LEU A 115 -0.19 12.76 -1.73
N THR A 116 0.72 12.56 -0.78
CA THR A 116 0.70 13.21 0.53
C THR A 116 1.76 14.29 0.59
N THR A 117 1.36 15.53 0.90
CA THR A 117 2.28 16.65 1.14
C THR A 117 2.45 16.89 2.65
N LEU A 118 3.69 16.95 3.10
CA LEU A 118 4.08 17.10 4.50
C LEU A 118 4.85 18.40 4.74
N ASN A 119 4.72 18.93 5.95
CA ASN A 119 5.71 19.82 6.52
C ASN A 119 6.86 18.97 7.08
N ALA A 120 7.99 18.96 6.38
CA ALA A 120 9.16 18.14 6.69
C ALA A 120 9.85 18.49 8.03
N ARG A 121 9.42 19.57 8.72
CA ARG A 121 9.92 19.90 10.06
C ARG A 121 9.01 19.42 11.19
N THR A 122 7.74 19.18 10.91
CA THR A 122 6.73 18.87 11.93
C THR A 122 6.00 17.56 11.69
N ASN A 123 6.24 16.91 10.54
CA ASN A 123 5.54 15.73 10.06
C ASN A 123 4.02 15.88 10.06
N GLU A 124 3.56 17.14 9.93
CA GLU A 124 2.15 17.44 9.72
C GLU A 124 1.81 17.21 8.25
N ILE A 125 0.76 16.43 8.01
CA ILE A 125 0.13 16.35 6.71
C ILE A 125 -0.55 17.69 6.41
N LEU A 126 -0.15 18.31 5.30
CA LEU A 126 -0.67 19.61 4.85
C LEU A 126 -1.82 19.44 3.86
N ASP A 127 -1.72 18.42 3.01
CA ASP A 127 -2.58 18.15 1.86
C ASP A 127 -2.40 16.70 1.38
N THR A 128 -3.48 16.07 0.89
CA THR A 128 -3.44 14.73 0.30
C THR A 128 -4.36 14.63 -0.90
N ASP A 129 -3.86 14.21 -2.05
CA ASP A 129 -4.68 13.90 -3.22
C ASP A 129 -4.70 12.40 -3.51
N ILE A 130 -5.83 11.91 -4.00
CA ILE A 130 -6.01 10.52 -4.41
C ILE A 130 -6.27 10.49 -5.91
N LEU A 131 -5.37 9.84 -6.64
CA LEU A 131 -5.35 9.79 -8.09
C LEU A 131 -5.72 8.38 -8.53
N PHE A 132 -6.84 8.22 -9.26
CA PHE A 132 -7.26 6.93 -9.81
C PHE A 132 -6.79 6.74 -11.25
N ASN A 133 -6.16 5.60 -11.53
CA ASN A 133 -5.71 5.21 -12.85
C ASN A 133 -6.87 4.65 -13.70
N VAL A 134 -7.60 5.53 -14.38
CA VAL A 134 -8.76 5.16 -15.19
C VAL A 134 -8.40 4.78 -16.64
N SER A 135 -7.13 4.87 -17.03
CA SER A 135 -6.67 4.43 -18.36
C SER A 135 -6.16 2.99 -18.35
N GLY A 136 -5.59 2.53 -17.23
CA GLY A 136 -5.09 1.17 -17.06
C GLY A 136 -6.10 0.20 -16.45
N HIS A 137 -7.09 0.69 -15.70
CA HIS A 137 -7.97 -0.15 -14.89
C HIS A 137 -9.44 0.23 -15.06
N LEU A 138 -10.30 -0.79 -15.10
CA LEU A 138 -11.74 -0.62 -15.02
C LEU A 138 -12.14 -0.41 -13.55
N LEU A 139 -12.58 0.80 -13.22
CA LEU A 139 -13.09 1.16 -11.90
C LEU A 139 -14.61 1.17 -11.93
N SER A 140 -15.27 0.65 -10.89
CA SER A 140 -16.73 0.55 -10.81
C SER A 140 -17.21 0.57 -9.36
N ILE A 141 -18.51 0.74 -9.15
CA ILE A 141 -19.14 0.56 -7.83
C ILE A 141 -19.89 -0.75 -7.86
N LEU A 142 -19.38 -1.72 -7.11
CA LEU A 142 -19.89 -3.08 -7.17
C LEU A 142 -21.06 -3.28 -6.18
N PRO A 143 -22.13 -3.99 -6.57
CA PRO A 143 -23.29 -4.14 -5.71
C PRO A 143 -23.06 -5.19 -4.62
N GLY A 144 -23.72 -5.02 -3.47
CA GLY A 144 -23.76 -6.02 -2.40
C GLY A 144 -22.40 -6.24 -1.72
N HIS A 145 -22.15 -7.49 -1.30
CA HIS A 145 -20.99 -7.90 -0.51
C HIS A 145 -20.25 -9.12 -1.08
N GLU A 146 -20.69 -9.63 -2.24
CA GLU A 146 -20.08 -10.78 -2.90
C GLU A 146 -19.05 -10.32 -3.95
N THR A 147 -18.04 -11.15 -4.22
CA THR A 147 -16.98 -10.81 -5.18
C THR A 147 -17.48 -10.80 -6.63
N HIS A 148 -17.09 -9.78 -7.42
CA HIS A 148 -17.47 -9.65 -8.85
C HIS A 148 -16.25 -9.63 -9.79
N TYR A 149 -15.64 -10.79 -10.04
CA TYR A 149 -14.38 -10.92 -10.80
C TYR A 149 -14.38 -10.32 -12.22
N ASP A 150 -15.56 -10.09 -12.82
CA ASP A 150 -15.75 -9.62 -14.20
C ASP A 150 -16.10 -8.12 -14.31
N ARG A 151 -16.18 -7.39 -13.19
CA ARG A 151 -16.70 -6.02 -13.15
C ARG A 151 -15.67 -4.94 -12.79
N GLY A 152 -14.39 -5.30 -12.84
CA GLY A 152 -13.30 -4.38 -12.52
C GLY A 152 -13.08 -4.22 -11.01
N PHE A 153 -12.38 -3.17 -10.63
CA PHE A 153 -12.06 -2.86 -9.23
C PHE A 153 -13.16 -2.03 -8.59
N ASP A 154 -13.46 -2.33 -7.34
CA ASP A 154 -14.42 -1.54 -6.59
C ASP A 154 -13.84 -0.20 -6.11
N PHE A 155 -14.55 0.87 -6.43
CA PHE A 155 -14.15 2.22 -6.06
C PHE A 155 -14.13 2.44 -4.55
N GLN A 156 -15.15 1.97 -3.81
CA GLN A 156 -15.17 2.18 -2.36
C GLN A 156 -14.05 1.40 -1.67
N ASN A 157 -13.80 0.17 -2.10
CA ASN A 157 -12.70 -0.67 -1.63
C ASN A 157 -11.35 0.05 -1.80
N ALA A 158 -11.05 0.50 -3.02
CA ALA A 158 -9.81 1.22 -3.32
C ALA A 158 -9.74 2.59 -2.61
N LEU A 159 -10.83 3.36 -2.60
CA LEU A 159 -10.86 4.66 -1.92
C LEU A 159 -10.63 4.53 -0.41
N THR A 160 -11.11 3.45 0.22
CA THR A 160 -10.88 3.20 1.65
C THR A 160 -9.40 2.90 1.93
N HIS A 161 -8.72 2.17 1.03
CA HIS A 161 -7.28 1.95 1.08
C HIS A 161 -6.49 3.26 0.96
N GLU A 162 -6.79 4.05 -0.07
CA GLU A 162 -6.11 5.33 -0.31
C GLU A 162 -6.36 6.34 0.82
N VAL A 163 -7.57 6.39 1.39
CA VAL A 163 -7.83 7.22 2.59
C VAL A 163 -7.05 6.71 3.80
N GLY A 164 -6.81 5.40 3.94
CA GLY A 164 -5.90 4.89 4.97
C GLY A 164 -4.50 5.49 4.84
N HIS A 165 -3.93 5.50 3.63
CA HIS A 165 -2.67 6.21 3.36
C HIS A 165 -2.77 7.71 3.64
N ALA A 166 -3.84 8.36 3.21
CA ALA A 166 -4.02 9.79 3.40
C ALA A 166 -4.18 10.17 4.88
N LEU A 167 -4.55 9.23 5.73
CA LEU A 167 -4.62 9.39 7.18
C LEU A 167 -3.31 9.01 7.90
N GLY A 168 -2.29 8.53 7.19
CA GLY A 168 -0.98 8.21 7.76
C GLY A 168 -0.76 6.72 8.06
N LEU A 169 -1.61 5.82 7.56
CA LEU A 169 -1.33 4.38 7.61
C LEU A 169 -0.34 3.98 6.49
N ALA A 170 0.58 3.09 6.81
CA ALA A 170 1.43 2.41 5.84
C ALA A 170 0.81 1.05 5.47
N HIS A 171 1.41 0.37 4.49
CA HIS A 171 0.95 -0.97 4.12
C HIS A 171 1.20 -1.97 5.24
N ASN A 172 0.29 -2.92 5.39
CA ASN A 172 0.51 -4.10 6.21
C ASN A 172 0.41 -5.34 5.31
N ASP A 173 1.56 -5.89 4.92
CA ASP A 173 1.64 -7.05 4.03
C ASP A 173 1.53 -8.41 4.75
N ALA A 174 1.29 -8.40 6.06
CA ALA A 174 1.18 -9.63 6.85
C ALA A 174 -0.23 -10.27 6.81
N ASP A 175 -1.27 -9.50 6.46
CA ASP A 175 -2.66 -9.99 6.43
C ASP A 175 -3.43 -9.43 5.20
N GLU A 176 -3.71 -10.30 4.24
CA GLU A 176 -4.42 -9.97 2.99
C GLU A 176 -5.83 -9.42 3.17
N GLY A 177 -6.45 -9.66 4.34
CA GLY A 177 -7.79 -9.20 4.67
C GLY A 177 -7.87 -7.75 5.14
N LEU A 178 -6.73 -7.12 5.43
CA LEU A 178 -6.67 -5.73 5.89
C LEU A 178 -6.98 -4.74 4.77
N VAL A 179 -7.53 -3.59 5.15
CA VAL A 179 -7.67 -2.48 4.20
C VAL A 179 -6.31 -2.08 3.70
N MET A 180 -5.31 -2.00 4.58
CA MET A 180 -3.95 -1.59 4.24
C MET A 180 -3.06 -2.68 3.64
N PHE A 181 -3.58 -3.86 3.30
CA PHE A 181 -2.79 -4.83 2.53
C PHE A 181 -2.51 -4.30 1.13
N SER A 182 -1.26 -4.40 0.69
CA SER A 182 -0.78 -3.70 -0.50
C SER A 182 -1.55 -4.03 -1.76
N SER A 183 -2.02 -5.26 -1.96
CA SER A 183 -2.61 -5.67 -3.24
C SER A 183 -4.14 -5.80 -3.18
N THR A 184 -4.80 -5.67 -4.34
CA THR A 184 -6.23 -5.92 -4.49
C THR A 184 -6.49 -6.62 -5.82
N PHE A 185 -7.63 -7.31 -5.92
CA PHE A 185 -8.04 -8.01 -7.13
C PHE A 185 -9.41 -7.53 -7.63
N PRO A 186 -9.69 -7.63 -8.94
CA PRO A 186 -10.99 -7.27 -9.49
C PRO A 186 -12.13 -7.99 -8.77
N GLY A 187 -13.18 -7.25 -8.43
CA GLY A 187 -14.33 -7.78 -7.72
C GLY A 187 -14.25 -7.74 -6.20
N GLU A 188 -13.10 -7.43 -5.61
CA GLU A 188 -12.93 -7.42 -4.16
C GLU A 188 -13.76 -6.33 -3.47
N LEU A 189 -14.43 -6.69 -2.37
CA LEU A 189 -15.25 -5.78 -1.55
C LEU A 189 -14.87 -5.80 -0.06
N SER A 190 -13.99 -6.71 0.34
CA SER A 190 -13.61 -6.97 1.73
C SER A 190 -12.99 -5.76 2.42
N LYS A 191 -12.35 -4.86 1.65
CA LYS A 191 -11.60 -3.70 2.12
C LYS A 191 -12.40 -2.40 2.07
N ARG A 192 -13.72 -2.47 1.85
CA ARG A 192 -14.63 -1.35 2.14
C ARG A 192 -14.76 -1.05 3.63
N THR A 193 -14.38 -2.00 4.49
CA THR A 193 -14.57 -1.95 5.94
C THR A 193 -13.24 -2.17 6.64
N LEU A 194 -12.83 -1.20 7.46
CA LEU A 194 -11.62 -1.27 8.27
C LEU A 194 -11.66 -2.47 9.22
N LYS A 195 -10.59 -3.26 9.23
CA LYS A 195 -10.37 -4.36 10.19
C LYS A 195 -9.77 -3.81 11.47
N GLN A 196 -9.63 -4.67 12.47
CA GLN A 196 -9.17 -4.23 13.79
C GLN A 196 -7.76 -3.62 13.74
N ASP A 197 -6.86 -4.21 12.96
CA ASP A 197 -5.50 -3.69 12.83
C ASP A 197 -5.48 -2.29 12.19
N ASP A 198 -6.24 -2.07 11.11
CA ASP A 198 -6.41 -0.74 10.50
C ASP A 198 -6.98 0.28 11.52
N ARG A 199 -7.97 -0.15 12.34
CA ARG A 199 -8.59 0.70 13.37
C ARG A 199 -7.62 1.03 14.50
N ASP A 200 -6.80 0.09 14.92
CA ASP A 200 -5.79 0.29 15.96
C ASP A 200 -4.69 1.26 15.50
N GLY A 201 -4.30 1.20 14.23
CA GLY A 201 -3.41 2.19 13.61
C GLY A 201 -4.00 3.60 13.64
N LEU A 202 -5.25 3.77 13.20
CA LEU A 202 -5.94 5.07 13.26
C LEU A 202 -6.14 5.57 14.70
N ALA A 203 -6.44 4.67 15.64
CA ALA A 203 -6.56 5.01 17.05
C ALA A 203 -5.22 5.44 17.66
N THR A 204 -4.11 4.88 17.19
CA THR A 204 -2.76 5.29 17.61
C THR A 204 -2.45 6.72 17.17
N LEU A 205 -2.85 7.10 15.96
CA LEU A 205 -2.64 8.45 15.43
C LEU A 205 -3.60 9.49 16.04
N TYR A 206 -4.87 9.12 16.23
CA TYR A 206 -5.95 10.11 16.42
C TYR A 206 -6.95 9.74 17.54
N GLY A 207 -6.74 8.65 18.27
CA GLY A 207 -7.66 8.18 19.32
C GLY A 207 -7.81 9.15 20.49
N ALA A 208 -6.80 9.98 20.73
CA ALA A 208 -6.84 11.08 21.70
C ALA A 208 -7.43 12.39 21.13
N GLY A 209 -7.87 12.39 19.87
CA GLY A 209 -8.19 13.59 19.10
C GLY A 209 -7.01 14.10 18.29
N LEU A 210 -7.21 15.24 17.61
CA LEU A 210 -6.14 15.88 16.83
C LEU A 210 -4.96 16.26 17.74
N PRO A 211 -3.71 15.90 17.36
CA PRO A 211 -2.52 16.31 18.09
C PRO A 211 -2.43 17.83 18.17
N ALA A 212 -1.99 18.35 19.33
CA ALA A 212 -1.81 19.80 19.49
C ALA A 212 -0.87 20.36 18.41
N THR A 213 -1.26 21.50 17.82
CA THR A 213 -0.35 22.31 17.02
C THR A 213 0.66 22.93 17.96
N ASN A 214 1.92 22.49 17.89
CA ASN A 214 2.99 23.01 18.76
C ASN A 214 3.30 24.47 18.39
N THR A 215 2.56 25.42 18.95
CA THR A 215 2.98 26.82 19.03
C THR A 215 3.84 26.98 20.28
N ASN A 216 5.13 26.70 20.15
CA ASN A 216 6.18 26.91 21.16
C ASN A 216 5.89 26.36 22.58
N ALA A 217 6.33 25.13 22.85
CA ALA A 217 6.57 24.68 24.21
C ALA A 217 7.93 23.97 24.30
N SER A 218 8.95 24.71 24.73
CA SER A 218 10.02 24.12 25.53
C SER A 218 9.41 23.55 26.81
N VAL A 219 9.62 22.27 27.10
CA VAL A 219 10.02 21.71 28.42
C VAL A 219 9.82 20.17 28.47
N ALA A 220 10.91 19.52 28.88
CA ALA A 220 11.03 18.23 29.57
C ALA A 220 10.56 16.94 28.88
N GLY A 221 11.53 16.31 28.21
CA GLY A 221 11.95 14.91 28.40
C GLY A 221 10.95 13.91 28.98
N SER A 222 10.49 13.01 28.11
CA SER A 222 10.20 11.64 28.51
C SER A 222 10.97 10.71 27.56
N ASN A 223 12.08 10.17 28.07
CA ASN A 223 12.82 9.10 27.40
C ASN A 223 12.00 7.82 27.48
N SER A 224 11.46 7.36 26.35
CA SER A 224 11.10 5.95 26.17
C SER A 224 11.86 5.42 24.95
N ARG A 225 13.10 5.00 25.21
CA ARG A 225 13.87 4.18 24.28
C ARG A 225 13.37 2.75 24.39
N LEU A 226 12.71 2.27 23.34
CA LEU A 226 12.70 0.85 22.99
C LEU A 226 13.06 0.80 21.51
N GLY A 227 14.35 0.55 21.24
CA GLY A 227 14.81 0.22 19.91
C GLY A 227 14.33 -1.19 19.57
N ALA A 228 13.57 -1.31 18.50
CA ALA A 228 13.42 -2.54 17.76
C ALA A 228 14.19 -2.35 16.45
N GLU A 229 15.27 -3.11 16.27
CA GLU A 229 15.91 -3.27 14.97
C GLU A 229 14.93 -4.07 14.10
N GLY A 230 14.28 -3.38 13.16
CA GLY A 230 13.46 -3.99 12.10
C GLY A 230 14.18 -3.83 10.78
N GLU A 231 14.57 -4.95 10.16
CA GLU A 231 15.01 -4.96 8.77
C GLU A 231 13.84 -4.52 7.89
N GLU A 232 14.03 -3.45 7.12
CA GLU A 232 13.06 -3.00 6.11
C GLU A 232 12.90 -4.08 5.04
N GLY A 233 11.71 -4.70 5.01
CA GLY A 233 11.27 -5.55 3.92
C GLY A 233 10.98 -4.71 2.67
N PRO A 234 11.11 -5.29 1.47
CA PRO A 234 10.85 -4.55 0.23
C PRO A 234 9.36 -4.23 0.13
N VAL A 235 9.01 -2.94 0.17
CA VAL A 235 7.66 -2.45 -0.12
C VAL A 235 7.27 -2.82 -1.56
N ALA A 236 6.32 -3.75 -1.68
CA ALA A 236 5.73 -4.15 -2.95
C ALA A 236 4.49 -3.27 -3.20
N GLY A 237 4.50 -2.50 -4.28
CA GLY A 237 3.40 -1.59 -4.62
C GLY A 237 2.09 -2.32 -4.89
N CYS A 238 0.97 -1.61 -4.68
CA CYS A 238 -0.37 -2.11 -4.96
C CYS A 238 -0.51 -2.53 -6.41
N SER A 239 -0.51 -3.85 -6.63
CA SER A 239 -0.54 -4.45 -7.95
C SER A 239 -1.85 -5.21 -8.13
N ALA A 240 -2.50 -4.97 -9.27
CA ALA A 240 -3.61 -5.79 -9.74
C ALA A 240 -3.14 -7.24 -9.96
N THR A 241 -3.29 -8.12 -8.96
CA THR A 241 -2.94 -9.53 -9.11
C THR A 241 -4.11 -10.32 -9.72
N GLY A 242 -3.86 -11.04 -10.81
CA GLY A 242 -4.84 -11.89 -11.50
C GLY A 242 -4.86 -13.34 -11.00
N ALA A 243 -4.94 -13.57 -9.69
CA ALA A 243 -5.00 -14.93 -9.14
C ALA A 243 -6.46 -15.42 -9.03
N MET A 244 -6.86 -16.33 -9.91
CA MET A 244 -8.13 -17.06 -9.81
C MET A 244 -8.01 -18.19 -8.77
N PRO A 245 -8.95 -18.34 -7.81
CA PRO A 245 -8.95 -19.48 -6.91
C PRO A 245 -9.40 -20.75 -7.66
N MET A 246 -8.53 -21.77 -7.67
CA MET A 246 -8.87 -23.11 -8.18
C MET A 246 -9.90 -23.79 -7.29
N LEU A 247 -11.06 -24.10 -7.86
CA LEU A 247 -12.17 -24.82 -7.24
C LEU A 247 -11.85 -26.32 -7.14
N LEU A 248 -11.77 -26.86 -5.93
CA LEU A 248 -11.63 -28.30 -5.68
C LEU A 248 -13.00 -28.97 -5.86
N VAL A 249 -13.23 -29.57 -7.02
CA VAL A 249 -14.35 -30.48 -7.30
C VAL A 249 -14.06 -31.83 -6.62
N GLY A 250 -14.72 -32.11 -5.50
CA GLY A 250 -14.74 -33.42 -4.86
C GLY A 250 -15.83 -34.31 -5.46
N LEU A 251 -15.44 -35.32 -6.24
CA LEU A 251 -16.32 -36.31 -6.86
C LEU A 251 -16.92 -37.29 -5.81
N LEU A 252 -18.19 -37.64 -6.00
CA LEU A 252 -18.94 -38.67 -5.25
C LEU A 252 -18.28 -40.06 -5.30
N GLY A 253 -18.46 -40.86 -4.23
CA GLY A 253 -18.16 -42.29 -4.27
C GLY A 253 -18.53 -43.10 -3.02
N LEU A 254 -19.83 -43.35 -2.84
CA LEU A 254 -20.44 -44.55 -2.22
C LEU A 254 -19.64 -45.35 -1.16
N LEU A 255 -20.10 -45.32 0.08
CA LEU A 255 -19.91 -46.44 1.01
C LEU A 255 -21.26 -46.93 1.54
N ARG A 256 -21.79 -47.98 0.90
CA ARG A 256 -22.80 -48.87 1.49
C ARG A 256 -22.26 -50.29 1.51
N ASN A 257 -21.90 -50.70 2.74
CA ASN A 257 -22.05 -52.06 3.29
C ASN A 257 -20.92 -53.11 3.03
N ARG A 258 -20.12 -53.42 4.07
CA ARG A 258 -20.16 -54.67 4.88
C ARG A 258 -18.79 -55.10 5.43
N ARG A 259 -18.68 -55.04 6.77
CA ARG A 259 -18.01 -55.95 7.74
C ARG A 259 -16.99 -56.99 7.19
N ARG A 260 -15.73 -56.93 7.68
CA ARG A 260 -15.05 -57.97 8.51
C ARG A 260 -13.54 -57.65 8.72
N ALA A 261 -13.18 -57.53 10.01
CA ALA A 261 -12.00 -58.02 10.74
C ALA A 261 -10.54 -57.87 10.23
N ALA A 262 -9.71 -57.47 11.21
CA ALA A 262 -8.35 -57.91 11.55
C ALA A 262 -7.13 -57.10 11.03
N SER A 263 -6.56 -56.35 11.99
CA SER A 263 -5.15 -56.18 12.35
C SER A 263 -4.05 -56.36 11.30
N ALA A 264 -3.26 -55.31 11.09
CA ALA A 264 -1.79 -55.41 11.02
C ALA A 264 -1.15 -54.03 11.28
N VAL A 265 -0.45 -53.94 12.42
CA VAL A 265 0.57 -52.92 12.68
C VAL A 265 1.81 -53.33 11.89
N VAL A 266 2.25 -52.49 10.94
CA VAL A 266 3.61 -52.51 10.42
C VAL A 266 4.09 -51.07 10.30
N ALA A 267 5.08 -50.74 11.12
CA ALA A 267 5.87 -49.52 11.01
C ALA A 267 6.91 -49.68 9.89
N ALA A 268 6.93 -48.72 8.97
CA ALA A 268 8.07 -48.35 8.14
C ALA A 268 7.76 -46.92 7.68
N GLY A 269 8.46 -45.87 8.12
CA GLY A 269 9.90 -45.73 8.00
C GLY A 269 10.23 -45.23 6.58
N ALA A 270 9.83 -44.01 6.23
CA ALA A 270 10.22 -43.39 4.96
C ALA A 270 10.33 -41.85 5.11
N MET A 271 11.58 -41.42 5.29
CA MET A 271 12.20 -40.20 4.76
C MET A 271 11.37 -38.91 4.75
N PHE A 272 11.63 -38.04 5.74
CA PHE A 272 11.58 -36.59 5.53
C PHE A 272 12.70 -36.22 4.55
N ALA A 273 12.41 -36.27 3.25
CA ALA A 273 13.13 -35.46 2.28
C ALA A 273 12.64 -34.03 2.49
N GLY A 274 13.45 -33.21 3.15
CA GLY A 274 13.25 -31.77 3.20
C GLY A 274 13.37 -31.22 1.78
N SER A 275 12.26 -31.11 1.07
CA SER A 275 12.16 -30.25 -0.09
C SER A 275 12.18 -28.82 0.43
N THR A 276 13.36 -28.20 0.44
CA THR A 276 13.44 -26.75 0.34
C THR A 276 12.93 -26.41 -1.06
N ALA A 277 11.62 -26.39 -1.24
CA ALA A 277 11.04 -25.68 -2.36
C ALA A 277 11.47 -24.23 -2.17
N LEU A 278 12.46 -23.79 -2.96
CA LEU A 278 12.63 -22.37 -3.25
C LEU A 278 11.26 -21.93 -3.74
N ALA A 279 10.52 -21.21 -2.91
CA ALA A 279 9.27 -20.61 -3.31
C ALA A 279 9.62 -19.76 -4.55
N ALA A 280 9.14 -20.20 -5.71
CA ALA A 280 9.23 -19.37 -6.90
C ALA A 280 8.48 -18.08 -6.57
N GLU A 281 9.18 -16.95 -6.64
CA GLU A 281 8.58 -15.64 -6.45
C GLU A 281 7.37 -15.52 -7.39
N PRO A 282 6.23 -14.97 -6.94
CA PRO A 282 5.07 -14.80 -7.81
C PRO A 282 5.49 -14.09 -9.09
N ALA A 283 5.00 -14.58 -10.23
CA ALA A 283 5.24 -13.95 -11.51
C ALA A 283 4.84 -12.48 -11.41
N ARG A 284 5.75 -11.57 -11.80
CA ARG A 284 5.53 -10.14 -11.87
C ARG A 284 5.03 -9.76 -13.27
N PRO A 285 3.72 -9.79 -13.56
CA PRO A 285 3.18 -9.56 -14.91
C PRO A 285 3.58 -8.19 -15.49
N GLU A 286 3.86 -7.20 -14.64
CA GLU A 286 4.38 -5.90 -15.01
C GLU A 286 5.75 -5.98 -15.70
N LEU A 287 6.64 -6.88 -15.27
CA LEU A 287 7.96 -7.08 -15.90
C LEU A 287 7.83 -7.66 -17.31
N GLN A 288 6.78 -8.44 -17.57
CA GLN A 288 6.51 -8.98 -18.90
C GLN A 288 6.07 -7.89 -19.88
N LYS A 289 5.35 -6.87 -19.41
CA LYS A 289 4.87 -5.74 -20.22
C LYS A 289 5.90 -4.62 -20.38
N ALA A 290 6.94 -4.59 -19.53
CA ALA A 290 7.97 -3.55 -19.55
C ALA A 290 8.80 -3.52 -20.86
N ASP A 291 9.15 -2.33 -21.33
CA ASP A 291 10.07 -2.14 -22.45
C ASP A 291 11.54 -2.29 -22.03
N ALA A 292 11.86 -1.91 -20.79
CA ALA A 292 13.17 -2.10 -20.19
C ALA A 292 13.08 -2.36 -18.69
N VAL A 293 13.99 -3.17 -18.17
CA VAL A 293 14.09 -3.50 -16.75
C VAL A 293 15.56 -3.50 -16.36
N ALA A 294 15.92 -2.74 -15.32
CA ALA A 294 17.29 -2.65 -14.83
C ALA A 294 17.36 -2.75 -13.32
N LEU A 295 18.41 -3.38 -12.81
CA LEU A 295 18.85 -3.18 -11.43
C LEU A 295 19.86 -2.04 -11.42
N ALA A 296 19.68 -1.08 -10.51
CA ALA A 296 20.54 0.08 -10.42
C ALA A 296 20.73 0.53 -8.97
N ARG A 297 21.79 1.30 -8.72
CA ARG A 297 22.00 2.00 -7.46
C ARG A 297 21.70 3.49 -7.63
N VAL A 298 20.99 4.08 -6.68
CA VAL A 298 20.78 5.54 -6.63
C VAL A 298 22.08 6.21 -6.21
N LEU A 299 22.64 7.04 -7.09
CA LEU A 299 23.87 7.80 -6.82
C LEU A 299 23.58 9.17 -6.22
N ASP A 300 22.52 9.82 -6.71
CA ASP A 300 22.11 11.16 -6.28
C ASP A 300 20.61 11.36 -6.54
N ARG A 301 19.99 12.24 -5.76
CA ARG A 301 18.59 12.66 -5.93
C ARG A 301 18.48 14.18 -5.82
N THR A 302 17.84 14.81 -6.80
CA THR A 302 17.56 16.25 -6.79
C THR A 302 16.08 16.50 -7.03
N SER A 303 15.40 17.10 -6.05
CA SER A 303 13.97 17.41 -6.12
C SER A 303 13.73 18.87 -6.52
N ALA A 304 12.65 19.10 -7.27
CA ALA A 304 12.20 20.45 -7.63
C ALA A 304 10.68 20.49 -7.77
N THR A 305 10.09 21.67 -7.58
CA THR A 305 8.68 21.91 -7.91
C THR A 305 8.48 21.79 -9.42
N HIS A 306 7.38 21.16 -9.83
CA HIS A 306 7.03 20.95 -11.22
C HIS A 306 6.76 22.31 -11.92
N PRO A 307 7.39 22.58 -13.07
CA PRO A 307 7.40 23.92 -13.66
C PRO A 307 6.03 24.37 -14.20
N THR A 308 5.17 23.43 -14.58
CA THR A 308 3.86 23.71 -15.20
C THR A 308 2.68 23.22 -14.38
N THR A 309 2.94 22.51 -13.27
CA THR A 309 1.89 21.96 -12.40
C THR A 309 2.24 22.37 -10.96
N PRO A 310 1.95 23.62 -10.59
CA PRO A 310 2.27 24.13 -9.26
C PRO A 310 1.71 23.21 -8.18
N GLY A 311 2.50 22.99 -7.12
CA GLY A 311 2.11 22.12 -6.02
C GLY A 311 2.47 20.65 -6.20
N LEU A 312 3.03 20.24 -7.34
CA LEU A 312 3.69 18.94 -7.49
C LEU A 312 5.21 19.08 -7.40
N ILE A 313 5.86 18.07 -6.84
CA ILE A 313 7.32 17.91 -6.75
C ILE A 313 7.68 16.68 -7.59
N TYR A 314 8.77 16.81 -8.34
CA TYR A 314 9.42 15.68 -8.98
C TYR A 314 10.86 15.58 -8.47
N THR A 315 11.41 14.37 -8.54
CA THR A 315 12.80 14.09 -8.21
C THR A 315 13.50 13.47 -9.40
N ARG A 316 14.61 14.09 -9.82
CA ARG A 316 15.55 13.50 -10.74
C ARG A 316 16.50 12.59 -9.96
N LEU A 317 16.52 11.32 -10.34
CA LEU A 317 17.47 10.34 -9.82
C LEU A 317 18.64 10.20 -10.81
N THR A 318 19.85 10.17 -10.28
CA THR A 318 21.04 9.75 -11.03
C THR A 318 21.34 8.31 -10.63
N LEU A 319 21.40 7.41 -11.59
CA LEU A 319 21.47 5.97 -11.35
C LEU A 319 22.75 5.38 -11.94
N SER A 320 23.34 4.44 -11.20
CA SER A 320 24.36 3.52 -11.73
C SER A 320 23.71 2.20 -12.06
N THR A 321 23.50 1.91 -13.34
CA THR A 321 22.94 0.62 -13.76
C THR A 321 23.91 -0.51 -13.44
N SER A 322 23.50 -1.39 -12.54
CA SER A 322 24.24 -2.57 -12.10
C SER A 322 24.04 -3.75 -13.06
N SER A 323 22.81 -3.93 -13.56
CA SER A 323 22.45 -5.00 -14.50
C SER A 323 21.24 -4.59 -15.36
N CYS A 324 21.28 -4.90 -16.66
CA CYS A 324 20.13 -4.74 -17.55
C CYS A 324 19.47 -6.11 -17.77
N LEU A 325 18.24 -6.25 -17.28
CA LEU A 325 17.49 -7.51 -17.28
C LEU A 325 16.59 -7.67 -18.50
N LYS A 326 16.15 -6.55 -19.09
CA LYS A 326 15.28 -6.52 -20.27
C LYS A 326 15.50 -5.25 -21.09
N GLY A 327 15.38 -5.37 -22.41
CA GLY A 327 15.35 -4.23 -23.32
C GLY A 327 16.70 -3.50 -23.40
N SER A 328 16.64 -2.19 -23.70
CA SER A 328 17.79 -1.29 -23.64
C SER A 328 17.71 -0.41 -22.39
N CYS A 329 18.80 -0.36 -21.63
CA CYS A 329 18.90 0.36 -20.37
C CYS A 329 19.87 1.57 -20.42
N ASP A 330 20.42 1.90 -21.60
CA ASP A 330 21.49 2.89 -21.75
C ASP A 330 21.06 4.31 -21.34
N ASP A 331 19.77 4.60 -21.43
CA ASP A 331 19.15 5.88 -21.10
C ASP A 331 18.51 5.91 -19.69
N LEU A 332 18.68 4.85 -18.89
CA LEU A 332 18.15 4.78 -17.52
C LEU A 332 19.11 5.37 -16.47
N GLY A 333 20.25 5.94 -16.89
CA GLY A 333 21.22 6.58 -15.97
C GLY A 333 20.69 7.87 -15.31
N SER A 334 19.65 8.48 -15.87
CA SER A 334 18.91 9.57 -15.21
C SER A 334 17.43 9.45 -15.47
N VAL A 335 16.66 9.27 -14.40
CA VAL A 335 15.20 9.08 -14.48
C VAL A 335 14.50 10.12 -13.59
N VAL A 336 13.21 10.35 -13.85
CA VAL A 336 12.37 11.23 -13.05
C VAL A 336 11.27 10.41 -12.40
N VAL A 337 11.10 10.61 -11.09
CA VAL A 337 10.00 10.08 -10.29
C VAL A 337 9.24 11.23 -9.64
N TRP A 338 8.00 11.00 -9.21
CA TRP A 338 7.20 11.99 -8.50
C TRP A 338 7.49 11.99 -7.01
N GLY A 339 7.22 13.12 -6.35
CA GLY A 339 7.53 13.34 -4.94
C GLY A 339 8.97 13.80 -4.70
N GLY A 340 9.34 13.85 -3.42
CA GLY A 340 10.63 14.35 -2.92
C GLY A 340 10.47 15.59 -2.06
N ARG A 341 11.60 16.23 -1.72
CA ARG A 341 11.64 17.31 -0.73
C ARG A 341 12.22 18.59 -1.31
N VAL A 342 11.49 19.70 -1.18
CA VAL A 342 11.92 21.05 -1.58
C VAL A 342 11.74 21.99 -0.39
N GLY A 343 12.85 22.40 0.22
CA GLY A 343 12.82 23.18 1.46
C GLY A 343 12.15 22.39 2.58
N ASP A 344 11.11 22.98 3.19
CA ASP A 344 10.34 22.37 4.27
C ASP A 344 9.12 21.57 3.79
N ILE A 345 8.94 21.43 2.47
CA ILE A 345 7.83 20.69 1.87
C ILE A 345 8.36 19.37 1.35
N GLU A 346 7.73 18.28 1.76
CA GLU A 346 7.97 16.95 1.24
C GLU A 346 6.70 16.39 0.63
N GLN A 347 6.84 15.70 -0.50
CA GLN A 347 5.75 14.95 -1.12
C GLN A 347 6.11 13.48 -1.21
N VAL A 348 5.21 12.65 -0.69
CA VAL A 348 5.29 11.20 -0.73
C VAL A 348 4.17 10.71 -1.64
N VAL A 349 4.50 9.80 -2.55
CA VAL A 349 3.51 9.10 -3.38
C VAL A 349 3.39 7.68 -2.84
N SER A 350 2.19 7.26 -2.44
CA SER A 350 1.98 5.88 -1.99
C SER A 350 2.43 4.91 -3.10
N HIS A 351 3.00 3.78 -2.68
CA HIS A 351 3.54 2.73 -3.55
C HIS A 351 4.81 3.09 -4.35
N GLU A 352 5.14 4.38 -4.50
CA GLU A 352 6.31 4.85 -5.25
C GLU A 352 7.09 5.93 -4.48
N PRO A 353 7.56 5.63 -3.26
CA PRO A 353 8.38 6.58 -2.51
C PRO A 353 9.70 6.86 -3.24
N VAL A 354 10.18 8.09 -3.14
CA VAL A 354 11.47 8.47 -3.72
C VAL A 354 12.59 7.72 -2.99
N PRO A 355 13.38 6.87 -3.68
CA PRO A 355 14.40 6.06 -3.02
C PRO A 355 15.53 6.93 -2.46
N ALA A 356 16.12 6.48 -1.35
CA ALA A 356 17.26 7.12 -0.73
C ALA A 356 18.53 6.98 -1.58
N THR A 357 19.48 7.91 -1.41
CA THR A 357 20.81 7.77 -2.02
C THR A 357 21.51 6.52 -1.48
N GLY A 358 22.11 5.74 -2.37
CA GLY A 358 22.74 4.46 -2.06
C GLY A 358 21.80 3.25 -2.10
N ALA A 359 20.48 3.45 -2.23
CA ALA A 359 19.52 2.36 -2.36
C ALA A 359 19.75 1.56 -3.65
N GLU A 360 19.59 0.24 -3.56
CA GLU A 360 19.48 -0.63 -4.73
C GLU A 360 18.00 -0.67 -5.17
N VAL A 361 17.77 -0.43 -6.45
CA VAL A 361 16.43 -0.26 -7.01
C VAL A 361 16.24 -1.11 -8.27
N LEU A 362 15.00 -1.54 -8.48
CA LEU A 362 14.51 -2.07 -9.73
C LEU A 362 13.85 -0.94 -10.52
N VAL A 363 14.40 -0.62 -11.68
CA VAL A 363 13.89 0.41 -12.60
C VAL A 363 13.13 -0.28 -13.71
N ILE A 364 11.87 0.10 -13.91
CA ILE A 364 10.98 -0.49 -14.90
C ILE A 364 10.48 0.63 -15.81
N ARG A 365 10.71 0.53 -17.13
CA ARG A 365 10.16 1.45 -18.13
C ARG A 365 9.04 0.77 -18.91
N THR A 366 7.89 1.43 -18.98
CA THR A 366 6.76 1.04 -19.85
C THR A 366 6.25 2.27 -20.60
N GLY A 367 6.45 2.32 -21.91
CA GLY A 367 6.21 3.49 -22.73
C GLY A 367 7.04 4.69 -22.25
N ARG A 368 6.34 5.74 -21.83
CA ARG A 368 6.95 6.97 -21.30
C ARG A 368 7.11 6.97 -19.77
N VAL A 369 6.51 5.99 -19.10
CA VAL A 369 6.52 5.89 -17.65
C VAL A 369 7.77 5.12 -17.21
N VAL A 370 8.43 5.65 -16.19
CA VAL A 370 9.49 4.95 -15.47
C VAL A 370 9.06 4.85 -14.02
N SER A 371 8.95 3.62 -13.50
CA SER A 371 8.78 3.37 -12.07
C SER A 371 10.09 2.88 -11.47
N VAL A 372 10.33 3.25 -10.22
CA VAL A 372 11.51 2.87 -9.46
C VAL A 372 11.02 2.26 -8.15
N GLN A 373 11.35 0.98 -7.96
CA GLN A 373 10.90 0.19 -6.81
C GLN A 373 12.13 -0.31 -6.04
N PRO A 374 11.99 -0.71 -4.77
CA PRO A 374 13.06 -1.42 -4.08
C PRO A 374 13.53 -2.63 -4.88
N ALA A 375 14.84 -2.85 -4.93
CA ALA A 375 15.35 -4.05 -5.56
C ALA A 375 14.86 -5.31 -4.79
N PRO A 376 14.55 -6.40 -5.51
CA PRO A 376 14.30 -7.69 -4.87
C PRO A 376 15.49 -8.11 -3.99
N ALA A 377 15.22 -8.89 -2.94
CA ALA A 377 16.25 -9.38 -2.04
C ALA A 377 17.36 -10.11 -2.83
N LYS A 378 18.61 -10.05 -2.37
CA LYS A 378 19.80 -10.56 -3.11
C LYS A 378 19.72 -12.03 -3.56
N ASN A 379 18.81 -12.83 -3.00
CA ASN A 379 18.60 -14.24 -3.34
C ASN A 379 17.38 -14.48 -4.25
N SER A 380 16.65 -13.44 -4.63
CA SER A 380 15.53 -13.52 -5.55
C SER A 380 15.90 -12.83 -6.87
N ASN A 381 15.84 -13.60 -7.95
CA ASN A 381 16.11 -13.08 -9.28
C ASN A 381 14.76 -12.68 -9.87
N PRO A 382 14.51 -11.39 -10.17
CA PRO A 382 13.23 -10.96 -10.72
C PRO A 382 12.99 -11.74 -12.01
N VAL A 383 11.91 -12.53 -12.04
CA VAL A 383 11.64 -13.45 -13.15
C VAL A 383 11.15 -12.64 -14.35
N VAL A 384 12.07 -12.34 -15.28
CA VAL A 384 11.77 -11.70 -16.58
C VAL A 384 11.50 -12.77 -17.67
N GLY A 385 11.40 -14.04 -17.30
CA GLY A 385 11.17 -15.15 -18.23
C GLY A 385 9.72 -15.25 -18.72
N PRO A 386 9.46 -15.91 -19.87
CA PRO A 386 8.09 -16.27 -20.25
C PRO A 386 7.48 -17.08 -19.10
N LEU A 387 6.19 -16.82 -18.78
CA LEU A 387 5.41 -17.73 -17.93
C LEU A 387 5.66 -19.14 -18.45
N GLN A 388 6.27 -20.01 -17.63
CA GLN A 388 6.18 -21.43 -17.90
C GLN A 388 4.70 -21.74 -17.89
N THR A 389 4.13 -21.96 -19.08
CA THR A 389 2.81 -22.52 -19.22
C THR A 389 2.82 -23.81 -18.42
N ALA A 390 2.12 -23.83 -17.29
CA ALA A 390 1.84 -25.07 -16.59
C ALA A 390 1.04 -25.94 -17.56
N THR A 391 1.74 -26.82 -18.26
CA THR A 391 1.14 -27.89 -19.04
C THR A 391 0.55 -28.91 -18.08
N HIS A 392 -0.77 -29.09 -18.23
CA HIS A 392 -1.66 -30.15 -17.73
C HIS A 392 -2.41 -29.90 -16.43
#